data_AF-A0A7Z9VDL2-F1
#
_entry.id   AF-A0A7Z9VDL2-F1
#
_cell.length_a   1.000
_cell.length_b   1.000
_cell.length_c   1.000
_cell.angle_alpha   90.00
_cell.angle_beta   90.00
_cell.angle_gamma   90.00
#
_symmetry.space_group_name_H-M   'P 1'
#
loop_
_entity.id
_entity.type
_entity.pdbx_description
1 polymer ?
#
loop_
_entity_poly.entity_id
_entity_poly.type
_entity_poly.pdbx_seq_one_letter_code
_entity_poly.pdbx_strand_id
1 'polypeptide(L)'
;MTHWLRFFRLRLAPTALSNVIAGAALAGWALDARLWIMLLTWTLALYMLGMGLNDYVDRKKDTVTSPGRPIPCGQISTRAARR
;
A
#
# COMPACT_ATOMS: atom_id res chain seq x y z
N MET A 1 -4.44 -3.65 15.84
CA MET A 1 -3.49 -3.93 14.72
C MET A 1 -4.17 -4.00 13.35
N THR A 2 -5.40 -4.49 13.25
CA THR A 2 -6.15 -4.67 11.99
C THR A 2 -6.40 -3.37 11.20
N HIS A 3 -6.50 -2.22 11.87
CA HIS A 3 -6.77 -0.93 11.23
C HIS A 3 -5.63 -0.45 10.35
N TRP A 4 -4.37 -0.69 10.75
CA TRP A 4 -3.19 -0.35 9.94
C TRP A 4 -3.08 -1.25 8.69
N LEU A 5 -3.42 -2.53 8.83
CA LEU A 5 -3.48 -3.45 7.68
C LEU A 5 -4.56 -3.03 6.67
N ARG A 6 -5.70 -2.54 7.16
CA ARG A 6 -6.77 -1.97 6.33
C ARG A 6 -6.35 -0.64 5.68
N PHE A 7 -5.66 0.22 6.42
CA PHE A 7 -5.17 1.51 5.93
C PHE A 7 -4.21 1.33 4.74
N PHE A 8 -3.19 0.49 4.91
CA PHE A 8 -2.26 0.14 3.83
C PHE A 8 -2.84 -0.83 2.80
N ARG A 9 -4.09 -1.27 2.99
CA ARG A 9 -4.78 -2.28 2.16
C ARG A 9 -3.88 -3.48 1.88
N LEU A 10 -3.26 -4.05 2.92
CA LEU A 10 -2.25 -5.10 2.79
C LEU A 10 -2.81 -6.38 2.13
N ARG A 11 -4.13 -6.58 2.16
CA ARG A 11 -4.81 -7.66 1.43
C ARG A 11 -4.54 -7.63 -0.09
N LEU A 12 -4.29 -6.44 -0.66
CA LEU A 12 -4.00 -6.26 -2.09
C LEU A 12 -2.50 -6.28 -2.39
N ALA A 13 -1.62 -6.36 -1.39
CA ALA A 13 -0.18 -6.46 -1.59
C ALA A 13 0.24 -7.64 -2.50
N PRO A 14 -0.39 -8.84 -2.41
CA PRO A 14 -0.07 -9.94 -3.33
C PRO A 14 -0.27 -9.58 -4.81
N THR A 15 -1.25 -8.74 -5.13
CA THR A 15 -1.49 -8.26 -6.51
C THR A 15 -0.38 -7.34 -6.99
N ALA A 16 0.13 -6.45 -6.12
CA ALA A 16 1.27 -5.61 -6.47
C ALA A 16 2.53 -6.47 -6.72
N LEU A 17 2.76 -7.49 -5.90
CA LEU A 17 3.87 -8.41 -6.05
C LEU A 17 3.75 -9.28 -7.31
N SER A 18 2.56 -9.79 -7.63
CA SER A 18 2.35 -10.61 -8.83
C SER A 18 2.66 -9.83 -10.11
N ASN A 19 2.40 -8.52 -10.13
CA ASN A 19 2.72 -7.68 -11.29
C ASN A 19 4.23 -7.56 -11.52
N VAL A 20 5.02 -7.46 -10.44
CA VAL A 20 6.49 -7.44 -10.54
C VAL A 20 7.00 -8.77 -11.09
N ILE A 21 6.46 -9.88 -10.58
CA ILE A 21 6.81 -11.23 -11.03
C ILE A 21 6.46 -11.42 -12.51
N ALA A 22 5.27 -11.02 -12.93
CA ALA A 22 4.85 -11.07 -14.33
C ALA A 22 5.75 -10.20 -15.22
N GLY A 23 6.08 -8.98 -14.78
CA GLY A 23 7.01 -8.10 -15.49
C GLY A 23 8.40 -8.71 -15.66
N ALA A 24 8.92 -9.35 -14.61
CA ALA A 24 10.19 -10.06 -14.67
C ALA A 24 10.14 -11.26 -15.63
N ALA A 25 9.03 -12.02 -15.67
CA ALA A 25 8.84 -13.10 -16.64
C ALA A 25 8.84 -12.60 -18.08
N LEU A 26 8.12 -11.51 -18.35
CA LEU A 26 8.10 -10.88 -19.67
C LEU A 26 9.48 -10.32 -20.06
N ALA A 27 10.29 -9.90 -19.08
CA ALA A 27 11.65 -9.42 -19.29
C ALA A 27 12.71 -10.54 -19.38
N GLY A 28 12.31 -11.83 -19.40
CA GLY A 28 13.23 -12.97 -19.54
C GLY A 28 13.82 -13.48 -18.22
N TRP A 29 13.27 -13.07 -17.07
CA TRP A 29 13.61 -13.57 -15.73
C TRP A 29 15.10 -13.47 -15.35
N ALA A 30 15.80 -12.47 -15.88
CA ALA A 30 17.26 -12.32 -15.71
C ALA A 30 17.68 -11.57 -14.43
N LEU A 31 16.88 -11.63 -13.36
CA LEU A 31 17.16 -10.92 -12.11
C LEU A 31 17.89 -11.82 -11.11
N ASP A 32 18.96 -11.31 -10.52
CA ASP A 32 19.62 -11.96 -9.39
C ASP A 32 18.80 -11.86 -8.09
N ALA A 33 19.16 -12.65 -7.08
CA ALA A 33 18.44 -12.70 -5.81
C ALA A 33 18.41 -11.35 -5.07
N ARG A 34 19.47 -10.54 -5.19
CA ARG A 34 19.56 -9.22 -4.53
C ARG A 34 18.60 -8.23 -5.18
N LEU A 35 18.54 -8.20 -6.52
CA LEU A 35 17.60 -7.39 -7.27
C LEU A 35 16.16 -7.82 -7.01
N TRP A 36 15.88 -9.11 -6.89
CA TRP A 36 14.57 -9.61 -6.49
C TRP A 36 14.14 -9.08 -5.12
N ILE A 37 15.00 -9.21 -4.11
CA ILE A 37 14.71 -8.70 -2.76
C ILE A 37 14.48 -7.19 -2.80
N MET A 38 15.32 -6.44 -3.52
CA MET A 38 15.15 -4.99 -3.66
C MET A 38 13.83 -4.64 -4.34
N LEU A 39 13.50 -5.27 -5.46
CA LEU A 39 12.26 -4.99 -6.20
C LEU A 39 11.01 -5.28 -5.38
N LEU A 40 10.95 -6.43 -4.71
CA LEU A 40 9.79 -6.80 -3.91
C LEU A 40 9.63 -5.89 -2.69
N THR A 41 10.73 -5.56 -2.00
CA THR A 41 10.71 -4.66 -0.83
C THR A 41 10.32 -3.23 -1.21
N TRP A 42 10.92 -2.68 -2.28
CA TRP A 42 10.56 -1.35 -2.79
C TRP A 42 9.12 -1.30 -3.29
N THR A 43 8.66 -2.33 -3.97
CA THR A 43 7.26 -2.40 -4.43
C THR A 43 6.30 -2.34 -3.26
N LEU A 44 6.55 -3.10 -2.20
CA LEU A 44 5.71 -3.05 -0.99
C LEU A 44 5.78 -1.69 -0.31
N ALA A 45 6.97 -1.11 -0.18
CA ALA A 45 7.15 0.20 0.44
C ALA A 45 6.40 1.30 -0.33
N LEU A 46 6.57 1.36 -1.65
CA LEU A 46 5.90 2.33 -2.53
C LEU A 46 4.39 2.12 -2.55
N TYR A 47 3.94 0.87 -2.59
CA TYR A 47 2.52 0.53 -2.50
C TYR A 47 1.92 1.04 -1.18
N MET A 48 2.51 0.70 -0.03
CA MET A 48 2.02 1.14 1.27
C MET A 48 2.04 2.67 1.40
N LEU A 49 3.12 3.32 0.97
CA LEU A 49 3.25 4.78 0.98
C LEU A 49 2.14 5.45 0.16
N GLY A 50 1.93 4.99 -1.07
CA GLY A 50 0.90 5.52 -1.96
C GLY A 50 -0.51 5.35 -1.37
N MET A 51 -0.81 4.18 -0.81
CA MET A 51 -2.12 3.89 -0.23
C MET A 51 -2.40 4.72 1.03
N GLY A 52 -1.39 4.89 1.89
CA GLY A 52 -1.52 5.73 3.07
C GLY A 52 -1.65 7.21 2.73
N LEU A 53 -0.87 7.69 1.74
CA LEU A 53 -0.93 9.08 1.29
C LEU A 53 -2.28 9.41 0.66
N ASN A 54 -2.84 8.51 -0.16
CA ASN A 54 -4.16 8.66 -0.76
C ASN A 54 -5.24 8.84 0.32
N ASP A 55 -5.27 7.95 1.32
CA ASP A 55 -6.23 8.05 2.43
C ASP A 55 -6.03 9.32 3.26
N TYR A 56 -4.78 9.76 3.45
CA TYR A 56 -4.49 11.00 4.16
C TYR A 56 -4.99 12.23 3.40
N VAL A 57 -4.71 12.34 2.11
CA VAL A 57 -5.14 13.47 1.28
C VAL A 57 -6.66 13.51 1.15
N ASP A 58 -7.29 12.35 0.91
CA ASP A 58 -8.72 12.23 0.70
C ASP A 58 -9.54 12.22 2.00
N ARG A 59 -8.91 12.28 3.19
CA ARG A 59 -9.56 12.16 4.50
C ARG A 59 -10.85 12.98 4.67
N LYS A 60 -10.90 14.21 4.13
CA LYS A 60 -12.07 15.10 4.23
C LYS A 60 -13.19 14.72 3.27
N LYS A 61 -12.84 14.20 2.09
CA LYS A 61 -13.81 13.68 1.12
C LYS A 61 -14.39 12.37 1.63
N ASP A 62 -13.52 11.52 2.17
CA ASP A 62 -13.87 10.19 2.68
C ASP A 62 -14.81 10.22 3.88
N THR A 63 -14.91 11.32 4.65
CA THR A 63 -15.94 11.44 5.70
C THR A 63 -17.36 11.36 5.13
N VAL A 64 -17.56 11.74 3.87
CA VAL A 64 -18.86 11.68 3.19
C VAL A 64 -18.96 10.44 2.32
N THR A 65 -17.94 10.15 1.51
CA THR A 65 -18.00 9.08 0.49
C THR A 65 -17.66 7.69 1.01
N SER A 66 -16.92 7.60 2.13
CA SER A 66 -16.44 6.32 2.68
C SER A 66 -16.21 6.41 4.19
N PRO A 67 -17.25 6.72 5.00
CA PRO A 67 -17.10 7.01 6.42
C PRO A 67 -16.52 5.84 7.24
N GLY A 68 -16.60 4.61 6.72
CA GLY A 68 -16.02 3.41 7.35
C GLY A 68 -14.50 3.25 7.19
N ARG A 69 -13.81 4.14 6.46
CA ARG A 69 -12.34 4.11 6.32
C ARG A 69 -11.64 4.45 7.64
N PRO A 70 -10.42 3.92 7.88
CA PRO A 70 -9.75 4.03 9.18
C PRO A 70 -9.55 5.45 9.72
N ILE A 71 -9.29 6.44 8.84
CA ILE A 71 -9.11 7.83 9.27
C ILE A 71 -10.48 8.48 9.63
N PRO A 72 -11.49 8.53 8.73
CA PRO A 72 -12.80 9.09 9.06
C PRO A 72 -13.49 8.48 10.28
N CYS A 73 -13.40 7.16 10.47
CA CYS A 73 -14.01 6.49 11.61
C CYS A 73 -13.19 6.56 12.91
N GLY A 74 -12.08 7.32 12.91
CA GLY A 74 -11.27 7.57 14.10
C GLY A 74 -10.36 6.41 14.54
N GLN A 75 -10.28 5.33 13.76
CA GLN A 75 -9.41 4.18 14.07
C GLN A 75 -7.92 4.54 13.92
N ILE A 76 -7.59 5.50 13.07
CA ILE A 76 -6.24 6.07 12.90
C ILE A 76 -6.37 7.59 12.95
N SER A 77 -5.62 8.24 13.85
CA SER A 77 -5.59 9.70 13.91
C SER A 77 -4.87 10.28 12.70
N THR A 78 -5.30 11.47 12.25
CA THR A 78 -4.66 12.19 11.15
C THR A 78 -3.20 12.52 11.43
N ARG A 79 -2.83 12.75 12.69
CA ARG A 79 -1.44 12.95 13.11
C ARG A 79 -0.62 11.67 12.94
N ALA A 80 -1.19 10.51 13.27
CA ALA A 80 -0.52 9.23 13.10
C ALA A 80 -0.37 8.86 11.61
N ALA A 81 -1.39 9.13 10.79
CA ALA A 81 -1.34 8.87 9.34
C ALA A 81 -0.34 9.74 8.56
N ARG A 82 0.12 10.87 9.15
CA ARG A 82 1.12 11.76 8.54
C ARG A 82 2.56 11.32 8.82
N ARG A 83 2.79 10.51 9.84
CA ARG A 83 4.12 10.06 10.26
C ARG A 83 4.51 8.80 9.51
#